data_AF-A0A0R2NI80-F1
#
_entry.id   AF-A0A0R2NI80-F1
#
_cell.length_a   1.000
_cell.length_b   1.000
_cell.length_c   1.000
_cell.angle_alpha   90.00
_cell.angle_beta   90.00
_cell.angle_gamma   90.00
#
_symmetry.space_group_name_H-M   'P 1'
#
loop_
_entity.id
_entity.type
_entity.pdbx_description
1 polymer ?
#
loop_
_entity_poly.entity_id
_entity_poly.type
_entity_poly.pdbx_seq_one_letter_code
_entity_poly.pdbx_strand_id
1 'polypeptide(L)'
;MVAISKSEFGIDIEKVKPIKPTTLKKALSDIELNEIYKVQNDDLRSQKLLKIWTIKESILKAVGTGLTIHPSKISINNNQGTLNNTSYRYFNIPHVPGFVGSIAMKEGKTVI
;
A
#
# COMPACT_ATOMS: atom_id res chain seq x y z
N MET A 1 7.64 14.67 0.51
CA MET A 1 8.25 13.72 1.46
C MET A 1 9.42 13.05 0.77
N VAL A 2 10.50 12.75 1.50
CA VAL A 2 11.72 12.13 0.97
C VAL A 2 12.13 10.99 1.90
N ALA A 3 12.59 9.88 1.34
CA ALA A 3 13.26 8.80 2.07
C ALA A 3 14.59 8.48 1.38
N ILE A 4 15.59 8.08 2.16
CA ILE A 4 16.96 7.79 1.71
C ILE A 4 17.43 6.53 2.43
N SER A 5 17.96 5.56 1.70
CA SER A 5 18.48 4.30 2.23
C SER A 5 19.59 3.75 1.35
N LYS A 6 20.39 2.81 1.88
CA LYS A 6 21.36 2.02 1.11
C LYS A 6 20.72 0.85 0.37
N SER A 7 19.49 0.47 0.74
CA SER A 7 18.74 -0.63 0.12
C SER A 7 17.59 -0.10 -0.73
N GLU A 8 17.03 -0.92 -1.61
CA GLU A 8 15.82 -0.59 -2.36
C GLU A 8 14.60 -0.45 -1.44
N PHE A 9 13.86 0.65 -1.60
CA PHE A 9 12.59 0.91 -0.92
C PHE A 9 11.70 1.76 -1.82
N GLY A 10 10.41 1.77 -1.51
CA GLY A 10 9.45 2.68 -2.12
C GLY A 10 8.63 3.36 -1.03
N ILE A 11 8.18 4.58 -1.32
CA ILE A 11 7.43 5.39 -0.36
C ILE A 11 6.26 6.08 -1.05
N ASP A 12 5.12 6.10 -0.38
CA ASP A 12 3.91 6.74 -0.86
C ASP A 12 3.18 7.49 0.25
N ILE A 13 2.55 8.61 -0.09
CA ILE A 13 1.72 9.41 0.82
C ILE A 13 0.57 10.02 0.04
N GLU A 14 -0.62 9.97 0.64
CA GLU A 14 -1.86 10.46 0.05
C GLU A 14 -2.57 11.39 1.02
N LYS A 15 -3.15 12.46 0.48
CA LYS A 15 -4.04 13.35 1.24
C LYS A 15 -5.36 12.62 1.50
N VAL A 16 -5.78 12.56 2.75
CA VAL A 16 -7.10 12.04 3.13
C VAL A 16 -8.18 12.92 2.50
N LYS A 17 -9.00 12.29 1.66
CA LYS A 17 -10.12 12.91 0.97
C LYS A 17 -11.20 11.85 0.75
N PRO A 18 -12.48 12.24 0.59
CA PRO A 18 -13.53 11.31 0.21
C PRO A 18 -13.15 10.56 -1.07
N ILE A 19 -13.14 9.23 -1.00
CA ILE A 19 -12.87 8.37 -2.16
C ILE A 19 -13.86 7.21 -2.19
N LYS A 20 -14.41 6.94 -3.38
CA LYS A 20 -15.32 5.83 -3.58
C LYS A 20 -14.51 4.55 -3.78
N PRO A 21 -14.95 3.39 -3.22
CA PRO A 21 -14.30 2.11 -3.49
C PRO A 21 -14.17 1.80 -4.98
N THR A 22 -15.09 2.29 -5.82
CA THR A 22 -15.06 2.13 -7.28
C THR A 22 -13.84 2.75 -7.94
N THR A 23 -13.26 3.82 -7.38
CA THR A 23 -12.07 4.50 -7.90
C THR A 23 -10.84 3.59 -7.87
N LEU A 24 -10.70 2.79 -6.80
CA LEU A 24 -9.56 1.89 -6.58
C LEU A 24 -9.93 0.42 -6.72
N LYS A 25 -11.14 0.10 -7.20
CA LYS A 25 -11.65 -1.28 -7.30
C LYS A 25 -10.67 -2.20 -8.02
N LYS A 26 -10.03 -1.70 -9.09
CA LYS A 26 -9.04 -2.47 -9.85
C LYS A 26 -7.75 -2.72 -9.06
N ALA A 27 -7.36 -1.84 -8.14
CA ALA A 27 -6.17 -2.02 -7.32
C ALA A 27 -6.39 -3.00 -6.14
N LEU A 28 -7.65 -3.23 -5.75
CA LEU A 28 -8.04 -4.08 -4.65
C LEU A 28 -8.28 -5.52 -5.11
N SER A 29 -7.98 -6.47 -4.24
CA SER A 29 -8.52 -7.83 -4.31
C SER A 29 -9.98 -7.84 -3.85
N ASP A 30 -10.72 -8.88 -4.20
CA ASP A 30 -12.12 -9.02 -3.77
C ASP A 30 -12.25 -9.10 -2.24
N ILE A 31 -11.29 -9.71 -1.57
CA ILE A 31 -11.23 -9.79 -0.10
C ILE A 31 -11.08 -8.38 0.50
N GLU A 32 -10.10 -7.61 0.02
CA GLU A 32 -9.87 -6.24 0.49
C GLU A 32 -11.10 -5.37 0.23
N LEU A 33 -11.72 -5.50 -0.96
CA LEU A 33 -12.89 -4.74 -1.34
C LEU A 33 -14.10 -5.04 -0.43
N ASN A 34 -14.34 -6.31 -0.10
CA ASN A 34 -15.39 -6.71 0.83
C ASN A 34 -15.15 -6.13 2.23
N GLU A 35 -13.90 -6.13 2.71
CA GLU A 35 -13.52 -5.54 4.01
C GLU A 35 -13.63 -4.01 4.05
N ILE A 36 -13.56 -3.35 2.88
CA ILE A 36 -13.83 -1.92 2.75
C ILE A 36 -15.33 -1.64 2.83
N TYR A 37 -16.17 -2.45 2.16
CA TYR A 37 -17.62 -2.23 2.16
C TYR A 37 -18.28 -2.46 3.52
N LYS A 38 -17.65 -3.24 4.42
CA LYS A 38 -18.10 -3.40 5.81
C LYS A 38 -17.92 -2.15 6.67
N VAL A 39 -17.10 -1.18 6.24
CA VAL A 39 -16.89 0.07 6.99
C VAL A 39 -18.02 1.05 6.69
N GLN A 40 -18.87 1.30 7.71
CA GLN A 40 -20.05 2.16 7.58
C GLN A 40 -19.72 3.66 7.52
N ASN A 41 -18.69 4.10 8.25
CA ASN A 41 -18.28 5.51 8.25
C ASN A 41 -17.45 5.81 6.98
N ASP A 42 -17.92 6.79 6.20
CA ASP A 42 -17.33 7.12 4.90
C ASP A 42 -15.90 7.67 4.99
N ASP A 43 -15.58 8.43 6.03
CA ASP A 43 -14.24 8.98 6.26
C ASP A 43 -13.25 7.88 6.65
N LEU A 44 -13.64 6.99 7.56
CA LEU A 44 -12.85 5.82 7.94
C LEU A 44 -12.67 4.87 6.75
N ARG A 45 -13.70 4.70 5.93
CA ARG A 45 -13.64 3.89 4.71
C ARG A 45 -12.65 4.50 3.70
N SER A 46 -12.71 5.82 3.50
CA SER A 46 -11.78 6.55 2.63
C SER A 46 -10.34 6.45 3.12
N GLN A 47 -10.12 6.60 4.42
CA GLN A 47 -8.80 6.43 5.04
C GLN A 47 -8.27 5.00 4.85
N LYS A 48 -9.11 3.97 5.06
CA LYS A 48 -8.72 2.56 4.88
C LYS A 48 -8.40 2.25 3.41
N LEU A 49 -9.16 2.78 2.46
CA LEU A 49 -8.91 2.68 1.04
C LEU A 49 -7.56 3.28 0.64
N LEU A 50 -7.33 4.54 1.03
CA LEU A 50 -6.07 5.24 0.75
C LEU A 50 -4.88 4.55 1.42
N LYS A 51 -5.08 3.99 2.62
CA LYS A 51 -4.05 3.21 3.31
C LYS A 51 -3.63 1.98 2.49
N ILE A 52 -4.59 1.16 2.05
CA ILE A 52 -4.29 -0.01 1.18
C ILE A 52 -3.59 0.45 -0.09
N TRP A 53 -4.05 1.53 -0.71
CA TRP A 53 -3.42 2.11 -1.88
C TRP A 53 -1.96 2.50 -1.65
N THR A 54 -1.67 3.26 -0.59
CA THR A 54 -0.30 3.69 -0.28
C THR A 54 0.63 2.50 -0.04
N ILE A 55 0.14 1.42 0.56
CA ILE A 55 0.92 0.18 0.74
C ILE A 55 1.28 -0.41 -0.63
N LYS A 56 0.29 -0.59 -1.51
CA LYS A 56 0.53 -1.18 -2.85
C LYS A 56 1.44 -0.30 -3.71
N GLU A 57 1.23 1.00 -3.74
CA GLU A 57 2.10 1.95 -4.44
C GLU A 57 3.52 1.97 -3.88
N SER A 58 3.68 1.91 -2.55
CA SER A 58 5.02 1.84 -1.95
C SER A 58 5.77 0.58 -2.38
N ILE A 59 5.09 -0.55 -2.57
CA ILE A 59 5.69 -1.79 -3.12
C ILE A 59 6.03 -1.62 -4.60
N LEU A 60 5.12 -1.10 -5.43
CA LEU A 60 5.38 -0.85 -6.85
C LEU A 60 6.57 0.10 -7.06
N LYS A 61 6.70 1.12 -6.20
CA LYS A 61 7.85 2.04 -6.18
C LYS A 61 9.13 1.36 -5.73
N ALA A 62 9.06 0.44 -4.77
CA ALA A 62 10.23 -0.36 -4.37
C ALA A 62 10.71 -1.28 -5.50
N VAL A 63 9.78 -1.83 -6.30
CA VAL A 63 10.10 -2.66 -7.46
C VAL A 63 10.61 -1.82 -8.64
N GLY A 64 10.19 -0.55 -8.74
CA GLY A 64 10.58 0.37 -9.82
C GLY A 64 9.80 0.18 -11.12
N THR A 65 8.65 -0.50 -11.10
CA THR A 65 7.85 -0.79 -12.31
C THR A 65 6.74 0.21 -12.58
N GLY A 66 6.44 1.08 -11.60
CA GLY A 66 5.25 1.92 -11.63
C GLY A 66 3.98 1.07 -11.80
N LEU A 67 3.02 1.58 -12.58
CA LEU A 67 1.74 0.90 -12.82
C LEU A 67 1.78 -0.18 -13.92
N THR A 68 2.97 -0.50 -14.46
CA THR A 68 3.13 -1.59 -15.45
C THR A 68 2.74 -2.94 -14.84
N ILE A 69 3.03 -3.13 -13.55
CA ILE A 69 2.46 -4.22 -12.77
C ILE A 69 1.16 -3.70 -12.15
N HIS A 70 0.07 -4.41 -12.42
CA HIS A 70 -1.22 -4.02 -11.89
C HIS A 70 -1.27 -4.19 -10.36
N PRO A 71 -1.72 -3.20 -9.58
CA PRO A 71 -1.69 -3.25 -8.11
C PRO A 71 -2.46 -4.44 -7.51
N SER A 72 -3.50 -4.96 -8.17
CA SER A 72 -4.21 -6.17 -7.70
C SER A 72 -3.37 -7.44 -7.69
N LYS A 73 -2.19 -7.44 -8.33
CA LYS A 73 -1.23 -8.55 -8.25
C LYS A 73 -0.47 -8.58 -6.92
N ILE A 74 -0.61 -7.53 -6.11
CA ILE A 74 -0.03 -7.44 -4.78
C ILE A 74 -1.07 -7.93 -3.77
N SER A 75 -0.70 -8.99 -3.05
CA SER A 75 -1.43 -9.47 -1.88
C SER A 75 -0.85 -8.81 -0.63
N ILE A 76 -1.71 -8.29 0.24
CA ILE A 76 -1.31 -7.70 1.52
C ILE A 76 -1.80 -8.60 2.65
N ASN A 77 -0.92 -8.94 3.59
CA ASN A 77 -1.26 -9.65 4.81
C ASN A 77 -0.41 -9.14 5.97
N ASN A 78 -1.04 -8.67 7.05
CA ASN A 78 -0.36 -8.06 8.19
C ASN A 78 0.62 -7.00 7.70
N ASN A 79 1.89 -7.02 8.12
CA ASN A 79 2.92 -6.03 7.72
C ASN A 79 3.75 -6.47 6.49
N GLN A 80 3.23 -7.40 5.69
CA GLN A 80 3.90 -7.94 4.50
C GLN A 80 3.00 -7.78 3.26
N GLY A 81 3.62 -7.45 2.13
CA GLY A 81 3.04 -7.55 0.81
C GLY A 81 3.82 -8.54 -0.05
N THR A 82 3.14 -9.25 -0.94
CA THR A 82 3.75 -10.26 -1.81
C THR A 82 3.44 -9.97 -3.27
N LEU A 83 4.48 -10.00 -4.11
CA LEU A 83 4.39 -9.85 -5.55
C LEU A 83 5.36 -10.83 -6.23
N ASN A 84 4.87 -11.67 -7.14
CA ASN A 84 5.69 -12.64 -7.89
C ASN A 84 6.66 -13.46 -7.00
N ASN A 85 6.15 -14.06 -5.92
CA ASN A 85 6.92 -14.82 -4.91
C ASN A 85 8.01 -14.02 -4.16
N THR A 86 8.02 -12.69 -4.30
CA THR A 86 8.88 -11.81 -3.52
C THR A 86 8.07 -11.14 -2.42
N SER A 87 8.58 -11.22 -1.19
CA SER A 87 7.99 -10.56 -0.03
C SER A 87 8.58 -9.17 0.16
N TYR A 88 7.72 -8.24 0.57
CA TYR A 88 8.05 -6.87 0.91
C TYR A 88 7.51 -6.59 2.30
N ARG A 89 8.37 -6.10 3.19
CA ARG A 89 7.94 -5.57 4.48
C ARG A 89 7.50 -4.14 4.28
N TYR A 90 6.38 -3.78 4.86
CA TYR A 90 5.90 -2.41 4.82
C TYR A 90 5.60 -1.85 6.21
N PHE A 91 5.71 -0.53 6.32
CA PHE A 91 5.43 0.22 7.53
C PHE A 91 4.53 1.40 7.19
N ASN A 92 3.55 1.66 8.07
CA ASN A 92 2.77 2.90 7.98
C ASN A 92 3.62 4.05 8.49
N ILE A 93 3.57 5.17 7.79
CA ILE A 93 4.23 6.41 8.22
C ILE A 93 3.48 6.93 9.46
N PRO A 94 4.19 7.40 10.51
CA PRO A 94 3.56 8.00 11.68
C PRO A 94 2.55 9.08 11.29
N HIS A 95 1.54 9.28 12.13
CA HIS A 95 0.41 10.16 11.82
C HIS A 95 0.86 11.56 11.40
N VAL A 96 0.55 11.92 10.16
CA VAL A 96 0.62 13.28 9.63
C VAL A 96 -0.83 13.76 9.45
N PRO A 97 -1.26 14.85 10.11
CA PRO A 97 -2.65 15.31 10.04
C PRO A 97 -3.14 15.47 8.61
N GLY A 98 -4.23 14.77 8.27
CA GLY A 98 -4.84 14.81 6.93
C GLY A 98 -4.11 13.99 5.86
N PHE A 99 -3.13 13.16 6.22
CA PHE A 99 -2.42 12.27 5.29
C PHE A 99 -2.33 10.84 5.82
N VAL A 100 -2.25 9.90 4.88
CA VAL A 100 -1.86 8.50 5.13
C VAL A 100 -0.68 8.17 4.23
N GLY A 101 0.26 7.36 4.71
CA GLY A 101 1.41 6.98 3.91
C GLY A 101 2.04 5.68 4.36
N SER A 102 2.80 5.08 3.45
CA SER A 102 3.46 3.81 3.66
C SER A 102 4.86 3.81 3.03
N ILE A 103 5.76 3.06 3.64
CA ILE A 103 7.07 2.71 3.08
C ILE A 103 7.15 1.19 2.96
N ALA A 104 7.68 0.69 1.85
CA ALA A 104 7.92 -0.74 1.63
C ALA A 104 9.37 -1.00 1.21
N MET A 105 9.89 -2.15 1.63
CA MET A 105 11.22 -2.63 1.32
C MET A 105 11.18 -4.12 1.05
N LYS A 106 11.98 -4.59 0.09
CA LYS A 106 12.09 -6.00 -0.23
C LYS A 106 12.64 -6.75 0.97
N GLU A 107 11.98 -7.83 1.41
CA GLU A 107 12.56 -8.70 2.42
C GLU A 107 13.73 -9.47 1.78
N GLY A 108 14.92 -9.28 2.34
CA GLY A 108 16.08 -10.07 1.94
C GLY A 108 15.91 -11.53 2.37
N LYS A 109 16.38 -12.46 1.54
CA LYS A 109 16.82 -13.77 2.04
C LYS A 109 17.85 -13.47 3.13
N THR A 110 17.65 -13.98 4.34
CA THR A 110 18.70 -14.00 5.36
C THR A 110 19.95 -14.59 4.72
N VAL A 111 20.97 -13.76 4.50
CA VAL A 111 22.33 -14.25 4.27
C VAL A 111 22.79 -14.66 5.67
N ILE A 112 22.67 -15.95 5.95
CA ILE A 112 23.42 -16.62 7.01
C ILE A 112 24.83 -16.91 6.50
#